data_AF-A0A7Y5EQK8-F1
#
_entry.id   AF-A0A7Y5EQK8-F1
#
_cell.length_a   1.000
_cell.length_b   1.000
_cell.length_c   1.000
_cell.angle_alpha   90.00
_cell.angle_beta   90.00
_cell.angle_gamma   90.00
#
_symmetry.space_group_name_H-M   'P 1'
#
loop_
_entity.id
_entity.type
_entity.pdbx_description
1 polymer ?
#
loop_
_entity_poly.entity_id
_entity_poly.type
_entity_poly.pdbx_seq_one_letter_code
_entity_poly.pdbx_strand_id
1 'polypeptide(L)'
;MKRLLLAVSALFVTSALFAQPIPSVFPPSNAGPPSWIQGGLWSQPWDNVSQGTVAQDFPDFPTFSTYEFNDMRVPGPGWNITSVRGVGFNSASSNRGLNEDVRLLISSNANFANPGTIYALVSGKSVLDAGLDTLIFDEFSLSLPRGDYWASMWVRRPFGGGGGQWFWARTLPIRLGEHIFHNPGGGFGFGTAPVPGTTVFGTAADQNINVAGTLGEPSGDVNGDGIVDDSDLAMVLEAFGNDCDGCAEDVNGDGIVDDSDLATVLTEFGQEKMKCEVSAFNVPTNRSGCVNEDAGGGRRKAGERFNMNADFTGKCECCEYRQYVKGFFKFNGVNLVHRLCGENLDENNYREDGFEQGTDCHRYGYRADAWGQASNDIYQAPNRATGCEYRGFDFPGITANAGNTYEVNLSFRGEIVDVCNGNKVVRTTTWTVKCSGTLSAEEEPISQRTIETRLDGRDVTVQLKSMDDGRLIAVVSIPNGDGSLPLFSNDIDLSIGNLKLNSKTEGRLIETQIFVSSSSHSIYEFSLPANMRGKAMKMNLSVRGETVGMIVTP
;
A
#
# COMPACT_ATOMS: atom_id res chain seq x y z
N MET A 1 -70.02 3.66 -57.07
CA MET A 1 -70.50 3.38 -55.70
C MET A 1 -69.79 2.11 -55.23
N LYS A 2 -68.76 2.25 -54.36
CA LYS A 2 -68.64 1.73 -52.96
C LYS A 2 -68.62 0.19 -52.85
N ARG A 3 -67.73 -0.52 -52.15
CA ARG A 3 -66.52 -0.32 -51.31
C ARG A 3 -65.90 -1.74 -51.13
N LEU A 4 -64.59 -1.92 -51.33
CA LEU A 4 -63.55 -2.16 -50.29
C LEU A 4 -63.55 -3.57 -49.62
N LEU A 5 -62.52 -4.39 -49.89
CA LEU A 5 -61.90 -5.27 -48.88
C LEU A 5 -60.45 -5.61 -49.28
N LEU A 6 -59.60 -5.57 -48.26
CA LEU A 6 -58.14 -5.49 -48.27
C LEU A 6 -57.44 -6.74 -48.82
N ALA A 7 -56.33 -6.52 -49.53
CA ALA A 7 -55.29 -7.51 -49.76
C ALA A 7 -54.37 -7.60 -48.53
N VAL A 8 -54.33 -8.77 -47.89
CA VAL A 8 -53.28 -9.13 -46.92
C VAL A 8 -52.16 -9.78 -47.71
N SER A 9 -51.13 -9.01 -48.03
CA SER A 9 -49.89 -9.51 -48.60
C SER A 9 -49.07 -10.14 -47.49
N ALA A 10 -48.82 -11.45 -47.60
CA ALA A 10 -47.89 -12.19 -46.77
C ALA A 10 -46.47 -11.60 -46.91
N LEU A 11 -45.95 -11.00 -45.84
CA LEU A 11 -44.52 -10.81 -45.67
C LEU A 11 -43.99 -11.93 -44.78
N PHE A 12 -43.38 -12.93 -45.42
CA PHE A 12 -42.34 -13.73 -44.81
C PHE A 12 -41.18 -12.80 -44.42
N VAL A 13 -41.01 -12.52 -43.13
CA VAL A 13 -39.74 -12.03 -42.59
C VAL A 13 -39.13 -13.16 -41.78
N THR A 14 -38.17 -13.80 -42.43
CA THR A 14 -37.06 -14.61 -41.91
C THR A 14 -36.89 -14.61 -40.38
N SER A 15 -37.27 -15.73 -39.75
CA SER A 15 -36.76 -16.16 -38.45
C SER A 15 -35.31 -16.62 -38.61
N ALA A 16 -34.40 -15.66 -38.63
CA ALA A 16 -32.98 -15.86 -38.42
C ALA A 16 -32.50 -14.77 -37.46
N LEU A 17 -32.93 -14.85 -36.20
CA LEU A 17 -32.17 -14.21 -35.13
C LEU A 17 -30.91 -15.05 -34.96
N PHE A 18 -29.85 -14.63 -35.67
CA PHE A 18 -28.49 -14.98 -35.34
C PHE A 18 -28.31 -14.79 -33.83
N ALA A 19 -27.90 -15.85 -33.13
CA ALA A 19 -27.20 -15.69 -31.87
C ALA A 19 -26.04 -14.73 -32.16
N GLN A 20 -26.17 -13.48 -31.72
CA GLN A 20 -25.04 -12.57 -31.72
C GLN A 20 -23.98 -13.26 -30.82
N PRO A 21 -22.75 -13.51 -31.30
CA PRO A 21 -21.69 -13.92 -30.40
C PRO A 21 -21.63 -12.84 -29.32
N ILE A 22 -21.70 -13.24 -28.04
CA ILE A 22 -21.62 -12.28 -26.94
C ILE A 22 -20.32 -11.52 -27.13
N PRO A 23 -20.37 -10.23 -27.50
CA PRO A 23 -19.17 -9.56 -27.93
C PRO A 23 -18.40 -9.21 -26.68
N SER A 24 -17.35 -9.95 -26.36
CA SER A 24 -16.38 -9.51 -25.39
C SER A 24 -15.66 -8.28 -25.98
N VAL A 25 -15.96 -7.10 -25.44
CA VAL A 25 -15.44 -5.83 -25.96
C VAL A 25 -14.06 -5.55 -25.35
N PHE A 26 -13.14 -5.01 -26.16
CA PHE A 26 -11.87 -4.48 -25.68
C PHE A 26 -12.05 -3.03 -25.22
N PRO A 27 -11.28 -2.58 -24.21
CA PRO A 27 -11.33 -1.21 -23.73
C PRO A 27 -10.95 -0.19 -24.82
N PRO A 28 -11.29 1.09 -24.64
CA PRO A 28 -10.72 2.18 -25.43
C PRO A 28 -9.18 2.17 -25.34
N SER A 29 -8.47 2.40 -26.45
CA SER A 29 -7.00 2.28 -26.55
C SER A 29 -6.18 3.18 -25.61
N ASN A 30 -6.82 4.15 -24.95
CA ASN A 30 -6.18 5.16 -24.11
C ASN A 30 -6.67 5.13 -22.64
N ALA A 31 -7.42 4.08 -22.24
CA ALA A 31 -7.87 3.95 -20.87
C ALA A 31 -6.73 3.49 -19.95
N GLY A 32 -6.53 4.19 -18.83
CA GLY A 32 -5.63 3.77 -17.75
C GLY A 32 -6.42 3.26 -16.55
N PRO A 33 -5.83 2.44 -15.66
CA PRO A 33 -6.50 2.04 -14.42
C PRO A 33 -6.75 3.28 -13.54
N PRO A 34 -7.98 3.47 -13.01
CA PRO A 34 -8.27 4.53 -12.06
C PRO A 34 -7.38 4.49 -10.81
N SER A 35 -7.05 5.66 -10.27
CA SER A 35 -6.13 5.82 -9.13
C SER A 35 -6.65 5.23 -7.81
N TRP A 36 -7.96 5.00 -7.68
CA TRP A 36 -8.59 4.44 -6.48
C TRP A 36 -8.60 2.91 -6.45
N ILE A 37 -8.16 2.23 -7.52
CA ILE A 37 -8.21 0.75 -7.58
C ILE A 37 -7.23 0.09 -6.59
N GLN A 38 -6.25 0.82 -6.05
CA GLN A 38 -5.28 0.29 -5.10
C GLN A 38 -5.70 0.52 -3.65
N GLY A 39 -5.77 -0.55 -2.86
CA GLY A 39 -6.20 -0.54 -1.45
C GLY A 39 -7.69 -0.88 -1.26
N GLY A 40 -8.12 -1.02 -0.01
CA GLY A 40 -9.48 -1.44 0.38
C GLY A 40 -9.52 -2.81 1.07
N LEU A 41 -10.69 -3.20 1.58
CA LEU A 41 -10.92 -4.49 2.25
C LEU A 41 -10.75 -5.66 1.27
N TRP A 42 -11.14 -5.45 0.00
CA TRP A 42 -10.97 -6.40 -1.09
C TRP A 42 -10.76 -5.66 -2.40
N SER A 43 -9.65 -5.93 -3.08
CA SER A 43 -9.34 -5.30 -4.37
C SER A 43 -8.87 -6.32 -5.41
N GLN A 44 -9.57 -6.32 -6.54
CA GLN A 44 -9.24 -7.07 -7.75
C GLN A 44 -9.14 -6.09 -8.92
N PRO A 45 -7.96 -5.50 -9.17
CA PRO A 45 -7.77 -4.50 -10.22
C PRO A 45 -8.02 -5.09 -11.61
N TRP A 46 -8.59 -4.31 -12.52
CA TRP A 46 -8.66 -4.71 -13.93
C TRP A 46 -7.26 -4.99 -14.49
N ASP A 47 -7.09 -6.08 -15.24
CA ASP A 47 -5.78 -6.55 -15.73
C ASP A 47 -5.30 -5.82 -17.01
N ASN A 48 -6.11 -4.90 -17.54
CA ASN A 48 -5.84 -4.13 -18.76
C ASN A 48 -5.68 -4.95 -20.05
N VAL A 49 -5.98 -6.26 -20.02
CA VAL A 49 -5.79 -7.17 -21.16
C VAL A 49 -7.03 -8.01 -21.46
N SER A 50 -7.79 -8.35 -20.42
CA SER A 50 -9.00 -9.15 -20.54
C SER A 50 -10.17 -8.31 -21.03
N GLN A 51 -10.89 -8.87 -21.99
CA GLN A 51 -12.16 -8.34 -22.46
C GLN A 51 -13.20 -8.38 -21.33
N GLY A 52 -14.23 -7.55 -21.41
CA GLY A 52 -15.25 -7.43 -20.38
C GLY A 52 -16.42 -8.37 -20.64
N THR A 53 -17.28 -8.51 -19.63
CA THR A 53 -18.41 -9.44 -19.60
C THR A 53 -19.72 -8.72 -19.37
N VAL A 54 -20.80 -9.19 -19.98
CA VAL A 54 -22.05 -8.44 -20.07
C VAL A 54 -22.79 -8.43 -18.73
N ALA A 55 -23.06 -7.25 -18.18
CA ALA A 55 -23.83 -7.11 -16.95
C ALA A 55 -24.85 -5.97 -17.06
N GLN A 56 -26.07 -6.31 -17.46
CA GLN A 56 -27.14 -5.34 -17.63
C GLN A 56 -28.54 -5.93 -17.45
N ASP A 57 -29.43 -5.10 -16.91
CA ASP A 57 -30.86 -5.32 -16.80
C ASP A 57 -31.58 -4.51 -17.89
N PHE A 58 -32.35 -5.19 -18.74
CA PHE A 58 -33.15 -4.62 -19.81
C PHE A 58 -34.64 -4.74 -19.48
N PRO A 59 -35.27 -3.72 -18.86
CA PRO A 59 -36.66 -3.82 -18.42
C PRO A 59 -37.66 -4.01 -19.58
N ASP A 60 -37.35 -3.51 -20.76
CA ASP A 60 -38.14 -3.63 -21.99
C ASP A 60 -37.84 -4.90 -22.79
N PHE A 61 -36.75 -5.60 -22.46
CA PHE A 61 -36.36 -6.85 -23.13
C PHE A 61 -35.65 -7.83 -22.17
N PRO A 62 -36.37 -8.32 -21.12
CA PRO A 62 -35.76 -9.05 -20.01
C PRO A 62 -35.08 -10.35 -20.43
N THR A 63 -35.47 -10.93 -21.57
CA THR A 63 -34.87 -12.13 -22.17
C THR A 63 -33.35 -12.02 -22.33
N PHE A 64 -32.80 -10.82 -22.54
CA PHE A 64 -31.37 -10.55 -22.71
C PHE A 64 -30.71 -9.88 -21.50
N SER A 65 -31.37 -9.84 -20.34
CA SER A 65 -30.73 -9.33 -19.11
C SER A 65 -29.71 -10.33 -18.59
N THR A 66 -28.52 -9.84 -18.25
CA THR A 66 -27.39 -10.68 -17.80
C THR A 66 -26.79 -10.11 -16.52
N TYR A 67 -26.35 -11.02 -15.67
CA TYR A 67 -25.78 -10.71 -14.37
C TYR A 67 -24.51 -11.55 -14.21
N GLU A 68 -23.41 -10.88 -13.90
CA GLU A 68 -22.14 -11.53 -13.56
C GLU A 68 -21.99 -11.52 -12.05
N PHE A 69 -21.55 -12.63 -11.47
CA PHE A 69 -21.34 -12.77 -10.03
C PHE A 69 -19.87 -13.06 -9.77
N ASN A 70 -19.24 -12.19 -8.99
CA ASN A 70 -17.88 -12.36 -8.48
C ASN A 70 -17.97 -12.90 -7.05
N ASP A 71 -17.22 -13.94 -6.72
CA ASP A 71 -17.13 -14.41 -5.36
C ASP A 71 -16.23 -13.49 -4.51
N MET A 72 -16.49 -13.48 -3.22
CA MET A 72 -15.69 -12.74 -2.25
C MET A 72 -15.70 -13.47 -0.92
N ARG A 73 -14.54 -13.49 -0.26
CA ARG A 73 -14.41 -14.05 1.08
C ARG A 73 -14.12 -12.94 2.08
N VAL A 74 -15.03 -12.76 3.02
CA VAL A 74 -14.87 -11.88 4.17
C VAL A 74 -14.13 -12.67 5.26
N PRO A 75 -12.89 -12.30 5.62
CA PRO A 75 -12.20 -12.91 6.75
C PRO A 75 -12.85 -12.49 8.07
N GLY A 76 -12.65 -13.28 9.13
CA GLY A 76 -12.94 -12.80 10.49
C GLY A 76 -12.02 -11.61 10.81
N PRO A 77 -12.50 -10.57 11.51
CA PRO A 77 -13.77 -10.48 12.24
C PRO A 77 -15.03 -10.22 11.41
N GLY A 78 -14.91 -9.83 10.14
CA GLY A 78 -16.02 -9.34 9.32
C GLY A 78 -15.63 -8.05 8.62
N TRP A 79 -16.53 -7.46 7.83
CA TRP A 79 -16.35 -6.18 7.15
C TRP A 79 -17.52 -5.24 7.40
N ASN A 80 -17.23 -3.97 7.65
CA ASN A 80 -18.18 -2.88 7.54
C ASN A 80 -17.91 -2.12 6.23
N ILE A 81 -18.62 -2.50 5.18
CA ILE A 81 -18.50 -1.97 3.83
C ILE A 81 -19.22 -0.63 3.73
N THR A 82 -18.54 0.37 3.17
CA THR A 82 -19.09 1.72 2.93
C THR A 82 -19.00 2.14 1.47
N SER A 83 -18.20 1.45 0.65
CA SER A 83 -18.12 1.71 -0.77
C SER A 83 -17.80 0.44 -1.56
N VAL A 84 -18.49 0.26 -2.68
CA VAL A 84 -18.15 -0.74 -3.69
C VAL A 84 -18.04 -0.04 -5.03
N ARG A 85 -17.00 -0.40 -5.79
CA ARG A 85 -16.73 0.16 -7.11
C ARG A 85 -16.33 -0.95 -8.07
N GLY A 86 -16.67 -0.77 -9.33
CA GLY A 86 -16.29 -1.67 -10.40
C GLY A 86 -16.22 -0.91 -11.72
N VAL A 87 -15.20 -1.20 -12.50
CA VAL A 87 -14.98 -0.55 -13.79
C VAL A 87 -15.52 -1.42 -14.92
N GLY A 88 -16.03 -0.75 -15.93
CA GLY A 88 -16.43 -1.40 -17.16
C GLY A 88 -16.37 -0.47 -18.34
N PHE A 89 -16.97 -0.90 -19.43
CA PHE A 89 -17.07 -0.13 -20.66
C PHE A 89 -18.38 -0.39 -21.38
N ASN A 90 -18.82 0.62 -22.10
CA ASN A 90 -20.01 0.55 -22.93
C ASN A 90 -19.65 0.00 -24.31
N SER A 91 -20.57 -0.74 -24.96
CA SER A 91 -20.43 -1.02 -26.38
C SER A 91 -20.39 0.31 -27.18
N ALA A 92 -19.77 0.31 -28.36
CA ALA A 92 -19.67 1.50 -29.20
C ALA A 92 -21.04 2.12 -29.57
N SER A 93 -22.11 1.32 -29.55
CA SER A 93 -23.48 1.74 -29.85
C SER A 93 -24.32 2.07 -28.60
N SER A 94 -23.76 1.92 -27.40
CA SER A 94 -24.48 2.13 -26.15
C SER A 94 -24.49 3.59 -25.72
N ASN A 95 -25.65 4.07 -25.27
CA ASN A 95 -25.83 5.41 -24.75
C ASN A 95 -26.02 5.37 -23.22
N ARG A 96 -24.96 5.75 -22.48
CA ARG A 96 -25.00 5.86 -21.01
C ARG A 96 -26.07 6.84 -20.50
N GLY A 97 -26.44 7.85 -21.29
CA GLY A 97 -27.50 8.78 -20.91
C GLY A 97 -28.89 8.14 -20.77
N LEU A 98 -29.03 6.86 -21.18
CA LEU A 98 -30.24 6.06 -21.02
C LEU A 98 -30.19 5.15 -19.79
N ASN A 99 -29.12 5.19 -18.99
CA ASN A 99 -29.09 4.45 -17.73
C ASN A 99 -30.21 4.96 -16.81
N GLU A 100 -31.16 4.08 -16.50
CA GLU A 100 -32.22 4.36 -15.53
C GLU A 100 -31.68 4.21 -14.11
N ASP A 101 -30.75 3.27 -13.92
CA ASP A 101 -30.13 2.96 -12.64
C ASP A 101 -28.84 2.17 -12.84
N VAL A 102 -28.04 2.04 -11.78
CA VAL A 102 -26.98 1.03 -11.67
C VAL A 102 -27.11 0.36 -10.31
N ARG A 103 -26.94 -0.95 -10.28
CA ARG A 103 -27.31 -1.77 -9.12
C ARG A 103 -26.13 -2.61 -8.66
N LEU A 104 -26.05 -2.76 -7.34
CA LEU A 104 -25.19 -3.72 -6.65
C LEU A 104 -26.08 -4.71 -5.92
N LEU A 105 -25.79 -6.00 -6.08
CA LEU A 105 -26.32 -7.09 -5.29
C LEU A 105 -25.17 -7.77 -4.54
N ILE A 106 -25.32 -7.96 -3.24
CA ILE A 106 -24.49 -8.88 -2.45
C ILE A 106 -25.41 -9.98 -1.90
N SER A 107 -25.11 -11.23 -2.20
CA SER A 107 -25.98 -12.36 -1.92
C SER A 107 -25.23 -13.64 -1.53
N SER A 108 -25.93 -14.60 -0.91
CA SER A 108 -25.35 -15.90 -0.54
C SER A 108 -25.22 -16.86 -1.72
N ASN A 109 -25.92 -16.60 -2.84
CA ASN A 109 -25.89 -17.43 -4.04
C ASN A 109 -25.65 -16.62 -5.32
N ALA A 110 -24.91 -17.20 -6.28
CA ALA A 110 -24.62 -16.64 -7.60
C ALA A 110 -25.80 -16.81 -8.58
N ASN A 111 -27.00 -16.43 -8.18
CA ASN A 111 -28.21 -16.66 -8.97
C ASN A 111 -29.20 -15.52 -8.80
N PHE A 112 -29.26 -14.62 -9.78
CA PHE A 112 -30.22 -13.51 -9.76
C PHE A 112 -31.69 -13.92 -9.53
N ALA A 113 -32.13 -15.08 -10.05
CA ALA A 113 -33.51 -15.54 -9.90
C ALA A 113 -33.77 -16.20 -8.54
N ASN A 114 -32.73 -16.68 -7.87
CA ASN A 114 -32.78 -17.26 -6.54
C ASN A 114 -31.50 -16.92 -5.74
N PRO A 115 -31.36 -15.67 -5.29
CA PRO A 115 -30.10 -15.16 -4.73
C PRO A 115 -29.76 -15.73 -3.34
N GLY A 116 -30.68 -16.48 -2.72
CA GLY A 116 -30.56 -16.85 -1.31
C GLY A 116 -30.75 -15.62 -0.42
N THR A 117 -29.93 -15.49 0.62
CA THR A 117 -29.92 -14.30 1.48
C THR A 117 -29.40 -13.11 0.69
N ILE A 118 -30.18 -12.03 0.66
CA ILE A 118 -29.78 -10.76 0.05
C ILE A 118 -29.25 -9.87 1.18
N TYR A 119 -27.94 -9.63 1.18
CA TYR A 119 -27.29 -8.76 2.15
C TYR A 119 -27.36 -7.30 1.72
N ALA A 120 -27.26 -7.03 0.41
CA ALA A 120 -27.47 -5.70 -0.14
C ALA A 120 -28.09 -5.76 -1.52
N LEU A 121 -29.03 -4.84 -1.78
CA LEU A 121 -29.54 -4.51 -3.11
C LEU A 121 -29.69 -2.99 -3.20
N VAL A 122 -28.62 -2.32 -3.65
CA VAL A 122 -28.52 -0.85 -3.58
C VAL A 122 -28.37 -0.24 -4.98
N SER A 123 -28.89 0.98 -5.13
CA SER A 123 -28.65 1.82 -6.30
C SER A 123 -27.34 2.58 -6.15
N GLY A 124 -26.73 2.94 -7.27
CA GLY A 124 -25.49 3.72 -7.31
C GLY A 124 -25.49 4.74 -8.44
N LYS A 125 -24.29 5.14 -8.85
CA LYS A 125 -24.06 6.06 -9.97
C LYS A 125 -23.02 5.50 -10.93
N SER A 126 -23.15 5.86 -12.21
CA SER A 126 -22.12 5.60 -13.23
C SER A 126 -21.40 6.90 -13.59
N VAL A 127 -20.08 6.87 -13.65
CA VAL A 127 -19.22 8.01 -14.01
C VAL A 127 -18.16 7.60 -15.02
N LEU A 128 -17.77 8.54 -15.90
CA LEU A 128 -16.60 8.36 -16.74
C LEU A 128 -15.35 8.72 -15.94
N ASP A 129 -14.48 7.74 -15.70
CA ASP A 129 -13.22 7.92 -14.97
C ASP A 129 -12.08 7.28 -15.76
N ALA A 130 -11.03 8.05 -16.05
CA ALA A 130 -9.90 7.62 -16.90
C ALA A 130 -10.29 6.97 -18.24
N GLY A 131 -11.46 7.34 -18.79
CA GLY A 131 -12.00 6.76 -20.03
C GLY A 131 -12.76 5.44 -19.86
N LEU A 132 -12.92 4.95 -18.62
CA LEU A 132 -13.72 3.79 -18.24
C LEU A 132 -15.05 4.21 -17.63
N ASP A 133 -16.09 3.40 -17.82
CA ASP A 133 -17.41 3.63 -17.22
C ASP A 133 -17.47 2.92 -15.87
N THR A 134 -17.22 3.69 -14.81
CA THR A 134 -17.11 3.21 -13.43
C THR A 134 -18.44 3.28 -12.73
N LEU A 135 -18.87 2.17 -12.14
CA LEU A 135 -20.02 2.10 -11.25
C LEU A 135 -19.56 2.32 -9.80
N ILE A 136 -20.24 3.22 -9.09
CA ILE A 136 -19.92 3.62 -7.72
C ILE A 136 -21.15 3.47 -6.84
N PHE A 137 -20.98 2.76 -5.74
CA PHE A 137 -21.95 2.60 -4.66
C PHE A 137 -21.29 3.10 -3.38
N ASP A 138 -21.59 4.32 -2.94
CA ASP A 138 -20.96 4.98 -1.79
C ASP A 138 -21.97 5.60 -0.81
N GLU A 139 -23.27 5.41 -1.06
CA GLU A 139 -24.37 5.89 -0.23
C GLU A 139 -25.07 4.73 0.50
N PHE A 140 -24.29 3.81 1.07
CA PHE A 140 -24.79 2.72 1.90
C PHE A 140 -23.77 2.30 2.96
N SER A 141 -24.24 1.55 3.95
CA SER A 141 -23.38 0.83 4.89
C SER A 141 -23.89 -0.59 5.02
N LEU A 142 -22.98 -1.56 4.99
CA LEU A 142 -23.28 -2.97 5.10
C LEU A 142 -22.27 -3.64 6.01
N SER A 143 -22.76 -4.28 7.08
CA SER A 143 -21.93 -5.19 7.87
C SER A 143 -22.07 -6.60 7.30
N LEU A 144 -20.94 -7.24 7.01
CA LEU A 144 -20.87 -8.63 6.61
C LEU A 144 -20.02 -9.39 7.62
N PRO A 145 -20.56 -10.44 8.26
CA PRO A 145 -19.76 -11.32 9.10
C PRO A 145 -18.75 -12.10 8.25
N ARG A 146 -17.84 -12.83 8.91
CA ARG A 146 -16.96 -13.78 8.23
C ARG A 146 -17.78 -14.73 7.35
N GLY A 147 -17.42 -14.86 6.09
CA GLY A 147 -18.18 -15.73 5.18
C GLY A 147 -17.78 -15.62 3.72
N ASP A 148 -18.44 -16.43 2.90
CA ASP A 148 -18.34 -16.41 1.44
C ASP A 148 -19.60 -15.78 0.86
N TYR A 149 -19.43 -14.81 -0.04
CA TYR A 149 -20.50 -14.03 -0.64
C TYR A 149 -20.30 -13.90 -2.14
N TRP A 150 -21.37 -13.52 -2.84
CA TRP A 150 -21.34 -13.18 -4.26
C TRP A 150 -21.74 -11.73 -4.45
N ALA A 151 -20.95 -10.97 -5.22
CA ALA A 151 -21.28 -9.63 -5.64
C ALA A 151 -21.60 -9.58 -7.14
N SER A 152 -22.70 -8.92 -7.48
CA SER A 152 -23.08 -8.62 -8.85
C SER A 152 -23.31 -7.13 -9.02
N MET A 153 -22.82 -6.57 -10.12
CA MET A 153 -23.01 -5.18 -10.47
C MET A 153 -23.49 -5.08 -11.92
N TRP A 154 -24.52 -4.28 -12.17
CA TRP A 154 -25.05 -4.12 -13.51
C TRP A 154 -25.66 -2.73 -13.75
N VAL A 155 -25.79 -2.40 -15.03
CA VAL A 155 -26.52 -1.22 -15.49
C VAL A 155 -27.95 -1.61 -15.82
N ARG A 156 -28.93 -0.84 -15.34
CA ARG A 156 -30.34 -0.97 -15.76
C ARG A 156 -30.66 0.11 -16.79
N ARG A 157 -31.13 -0.30 -17.96
CA ARG A 157 -31.48 0.60 -19.07
C ARG A 157 -32.34 -0.09 -20.13
N PRO A 158 -33.02 0.62 -21.03
CA PRO A 158 -33.72 -0.02 -22.14
C PRO A 158 -32.77 -0.73 -23.12
N PHE A 159 -33.21 -1.84 -23.71
CA PHE A 159 -32.56 -2.53 -24.83
C PHE A 159 -32.73 -1.73 -26.11
N GLY A 160 -33.94 -1.22 -26.36
CA GLY A 160 -34.27 -0.41 -27.53
C GLY A 160 -33.66 1.00 -27.48
N GLY A 161 -33.72 1.72 -28.61
CA GLY A 161 -33.37 3.15 -28.65
C GLY A 161 -31.90 3.49 -28.44
N GLY A 162 -31.00 2.50 -28.47
CA GLY A 162 -29.55 2.69 -28.30
C GLY A 162 -29.06 2.57 -26.86
N GLY A 163 -29.80 1.93 -25.95
CA GLY A 163 -29.28 1.67 -24.60
C GLY A 163 -28.05 0.75 -24.63
N GLY A 164 -28.13 -0.38 -25.33
CA GLY A 164 -26.96 -1.24 -25.61
C GLY A 164 -26.39 -1.97 -24.38
N GLN A 165 -25.18 -2.50 -24.45
CA GLN A 165 -24.57 -3.38 -23.43
C GLN A 165 -23.44 -2.70 -22.64
N TRP A 166 -23.37 -2.99 -21.35
CA TRP A 166 -22.28 -2.57 -20.47
C TRP A 166 -21.48 -3.81 -20.09
N PHE A 167 -20.16 -3.69 -20.14
CA PHE A 167 -19.24 -4.80 -19.93
C PHE A 167 -18.43 -4.56 -18.67
N TRP A 168 -18.59 -5.43 -17.69
CA TRP A 168 -17.77 -5.46 -16.49
C TRP A 168 -16.37 -5.94 -16.86
N ALA A 169 -15.35 -5.14 -16.55
CA ALA A 169 -13.97 -5.47 -16.85
C ALA A 169 -13.48 -6.66 -16.01
N ARG A 170 -12.68 -7.54 -16.62
CA ARG A 170 -12.21 -8.80 -16.00
C ARG A 170 -10.80 -8.73 -15.45
N THR A 171 -10.46 -9.61 -14.53
CA THR A 171 -9.14 -9.61 -13.88
C THR A 171 -8.55 -11.01 -13.70
N LEU A 172 -7.22 -11.06 -13.68
CA LEU A 172 -6.39 -12.22 -13.38
C LEU A 172 -5.31 -11.81 -12.36
N PRO A 173 -4.83 -12.75 -11.53
CA PRO A 173 -5.29 -14.14 -11.40
C PRO A 173 -6.65 -14.24 -10.70
N ILE A 174 -7.35 -15.35 -10.94
CA ILE A 174 -8.59 -15.73 -10.23
C ILE A 174 -8.30 -15.89 -8.74
N ARG A 175 -9.20 -15.41 -7.88
CA ARG A 175 -9.18 -15.59 -6.43
C ARG A 175 -10.41 -16.36 -6.02
N LEU A 176 -10.21 -17.47 -5.29
CA LEU A 176 -11.27 -18.43 -4.95
C LEU A 176 -11.72 -19.21 -6.20
N GLY A 177 -12.78 -18.81 -6.89
CA GLY A 177 -13.31 -19.42 -8.10
C GLY A 177 -13.55 -18.39 -9.21
N GLU A 178 -13.83 -18.84 -10.44
CA GLU A 178 -14.15 -17.90 -11.53
C GLU A 178 -15.55 -17.28 -11.35
N HIS A 179 -15.77 -16.13 -11.99
CA HIS A 179 -17.10 -15.52 -12.03
C HIS A 179 -18.17 -16.44 -12.63
N ILE A 180 -19.41 -16.23 -12.19
CA ILE A 180 -20.59 -16.95 -12.68
C ILE A 180 -21.44 -16.00 -13.54
N PHE A 181 -21.76 -16.44 -14.75
CA PHE A 181 -22.70 -15.79 -15.65
C PHE A 181 -24.12 -16.29 -15.39
N HIS A 182 -25.10 -15.37 -15.36
CA HIS A 182 -26.50 -15.73 -15.31
C HIS A 182 -27.35 -14.89 -16.26
N ASN A 183 -28.08 -15.55 -17.17
CA ASN A 183 -29.11 -14.97 -18.02
C ASN A 183 -30.45 -15.65 -17.73
N PRO A 184 -31.25 -15.15 -16.77
CA PRO A 184 -32.51 -15.79 -16.37
C PRO A 184 -33.50 -15.95 -17.53
N GLY A 185 -33.46 -15.01 -18.48
CA GLY A 185 -34.33 -15.00 -19.66
C GLY A 185 -33.94 -15.98 -20.76
N GLY A 186 -32.74 -16.57 -20.71
CA GLY A 186 -32.25 -17.58 -21.67
C GLY A 186 -32.03 -17.09 -23.10
N GLY A 187 -32.09 -15.78 -23.36
CA GLY A 187 -31.94 -15.20 -24.70
C GLY A 187 -30.61 -15.51 -25.37
N PHE A 188 -29.56 -15.80 -24.61
CA PHE A 188 -28.23 -16.11 -25.14
C PHE A 188 -27.99 -17.59 -25.45
N GLY A 189 -28.95 -18.48 -25.15
CA GLY A 189 -28.86 -19.89 -25.53
C GLY A 189 -27.97 -20.77 -24.64
N PHE A 190 -27.50 -20.26 -23.50
CA PHE A 190 -26.74 -21.01 -22.49
C PHE A 190 -27.62 -21.63 -21.39
N GLY A 191 -28.94 -21.60 -21.58
CA GLY A 191 -29.92 -21.98 -20.57
C GLY A 191 -30.27 -20.82 -19.63
N THR A 192 -31.10 -21.11 -18.64
CA THR A 192 -31.58 -20.14 -17.64
C THR A 192 -30.96 -20.34 -16.26
N ALA A 193 -30.09 -21.33 -16.10
CA ALA A 193 -29.34 -21.56 -14.86
C ALA A 193 -28.03 -20.76 -14.90
N PRO A 194 -27.48 -20.37 -13.74
CA PRO A 194 -26.14 -19.82 -13.68
C PRO A 194 -25.09 -20.82 -14.19
N VAL A 195 -24.09 -20.34 -14.92
CA VAL A 195 -23.00 -21.14 -15.49
C VAL A 195 -21.65 -20.45 -15.28
N PRO A 196 -20.54 -21.20 -15.20
CA PRO A 196 -19.21 -20.59 -15.13
C PRO A 196 -18.94 -19.67 -16.33
N GLY A 197 -18.29 -18.52 -16.08
CA GLY A 197 -17.98 -17.51 -17.09
C GLY A 197 -17.22 -18.06 -18.29
N THR A 198 -16.31 -19.01 -18.08
CA THR A 198 -15.62 -19.79 -19.14
C THR A 198 -16.56 -20.35 -20.20
N THR A 199 -17.75 -20.80 -19.81
CA THR A 199 -18.75 -21.39 -20.71
C THR A 199 -19.19 -20.39 -21.78
N VAL A 200 -19.16 -19.10 -21.43
CA VAL A 200 -19.72 -18.01 -22.22
C VAL A 200 -18.61 -17.20 -22.91
N PHE A 201 -17.51 -16.93 -22.20
CA PHE A 201 -16.46 -16.01 -22.63
C PHE A 201 -15.14 -16.72 -22.99
N GLY A 202 -15.08 -18.05 -22.89
CA GLY A 202 -13.97 -18.90 -23.32
C GLY A 202 -12.73 -18.87 -22.41
N THR A 203 -12.63 -17.91 -21.49
CA THR A 203 -11.52 -17.82 -20.52
C THR A 203 -12.04 -17.58 -19.10
N ALA A 204 -11.48 -18.33 -18.15
CA ALA A 204 -11.75 -18.16 -16.73
C ALA A 204 -11.08 -16.88 -16.25
N ALA A 205 -11.78 -16.11 -15.42
CA ALA A 205 -11.31 -14.86 -14.85
C ALA A 205 -12.29 -14.42 -13.75
N ASP A 206 -11.91 -13.38 -13.02
CA ASP A 206 -12.79 -12.68 -12.09
C ASP A 206 -13.26 -11.35 -12.69
N GLN A 207 -14.11 -10.64 -11.95
CA GLN A 207 -14.50 -9.29 -12.27
C GLN A 207 -13.65 -8.28 -11.50
N ASN A 208 -13.46 -7.10 -12.09
CA ASN A 208 -12.84 -5.99 -11.39
C ASN A 208 -13.78 -5.50 -10.28
N ILE A 209 -13.32 -5.56 -9.04
CA ILE A 209 -14.08 -5.03 -7.91
C ILE A 209 -13.15 -4.41 -6.89
N ASN A 210 -13.58 -3.29 -6.33
CA ASN A 210 -12.97 -2.67 -5.17
C ASN A 210 -14.03 -2.49 -4.08
N VAL A 211 -13.78 -3.11 -2.93
CA VAL A 211 -14.60 -3.00 -1.72
C VAL A 211 -13.81 -2.22 -0.69
N ALA A 212 -14.37 -1.11 -0.23
CA ALA A 212 -13.80 -0.23 0.78
C ALA A 212 -14.72 -0.12 1.99
N GLY A 213 -14.12 0.07 3.14
CA GLY A 213 -14.80 0.06 4.43
C GLY A 213 -13.79 -0.09 5.57
N THR A 214 -14.25 -0.64 6.68
CA THR A 214 -13.43 -0.99 7.84
C THR A 214 -13.61 -2.47 8.18
N LEU A 215 -12.70 -3.06 8.95
CA LEU A 215 -12.96 -4.37 9.51
C LEU A 215 -14.17 -4.30 10.46
N GLY A 216 -14.96 -5.37 10.46
CA GLY A 216 -16.07 -5.57 11.39
C GLY A 216 -15.55 -5.88 12.79
N GLU A 217 -16.48 -5.96 13.74
CA GLU A 217 -16.24 -6.64 15.02
C GLU A 217 -16.44 -8.14 14.82
N PRO A 218 -15.77 -9.01 15.59
CA PRO A 218 -16.12 -10.43 15.62
C PRO A 218 -17.63 -10.54 15.84
N SER A 219 -18.32 -11.38 15.09
CA SER A 219 -19.76 -11.54 15.26
C SER A 219 -20.09 -12.10 16.64
N GLY A 220 -19.18 -12.89 17.22
CA GLY A 220 -19.27 -13.36 18.60
C GLY A 220 -19.02 -12.31 19.69
N ASP A 221 -18.63 -11.08 19.37
CA ASP A 221 -18.45 -9.97 20.34
C ASP A 221 -19.82 -9.32 20.59
N VAL A 222 -20.59 -9.95 21.47
CA VAL A 222 -21.99 -9.66 21.77
C VAL A 222 -22.10 -8.38 22.60
N ASN A 223 -21.12 -8.11 23.46
CA ASN A 223 -21.13 -6.93 24.33
C ASN A 223 -20.49 -5.68 23.65
N GLY A 224 -19.77 -5.86 22.53
CA GLY A 224 -19.16 -4.82 21.72
C GLY A 224 -17.87 -4.24 22.30
N ASP A 225 -17.16 -4.97 23.16
CA ASP A 225 -15.91 -4.52 23.80
C ASP A 225 -14.66 -4.79 22.95
N GLY A 226 -14.84 -5.48 21.82
CA GLY A 226 -13.82 -5.79 20.84
C GLY A 226 -13.12 -7.13 21.09
N ILE A 227 -13.60 -7.98 21.98
CA ILE A 227 -13.08 -9.31 22.27
C ILE A 227 -14.25 -10.28 22.39
N VAL A 228 -14.10 -11.51 21.89
CA VAL A 228 -15.05 -12.60 22.14
C VAL A 228 -14.57 -13.40 23.34
N ASP A 229 -15.23 -13.29 24.49
CA ASP A 229 -14.84 -13.99 25.72
C ASP A 229 -16.02 -14.59 26.50
N ASP A 230 -15.79 -14.91 27.78
CA ASP A 230 -16.79 -15.51 28.63
C ASP A 230 -17.96 -14.56 28.95
N SER A 231 -17.76 -13.25 28.83
CA SER A 231 -18.82 -12.26 28.92
C SER A 231 -19.81 -12.38 27.76
N ASP A 232 -19.34 -12.53 26.53
CA ASP A 232 -20.22 -12.69 25.35
C ASP A 232 -20.97 -14.01 25.41
N LEU A 233 -20.26 -15.07 25.78
CA LEU A 233 -20.85 -16.38 25.99
C LEU A 233 -21.95 -16.34 27.06
N ALA A 234 -21.72 -15.61 28.16
CA ALA A 234 -22.72 -15.46 29.21
C ALA A 234 -23.97 -14.73 28.70
N MET A 235 -23.83 -13.68 27.89
CA MET A 235 -24.96 -12.95 27.32
C MET A 235 -25.86 -13.85 26.47
N VAL A 236 -25.27 -14.63 25.55
CA VAL A 236 -26.04 -15.58 24.71
C VAL A 236 -26.71 -16.66 25.56
N LEU A 237 -26.01 -17.22 26.55
CA LEU A 237 -26.59 -18.25 27.42
C LEU A 237 -27.72 -17.71 28.32
N GLU A 238 -27.65 -16.44 28.75
CA GLU A 238 -28.71 -15.79 29.53
C GLU A 238 -29.95 -15.49 28.69
N ALA A 239 -29.78 -15.23 27.39
CA ALA A 239 -30.86 -14.96 26.45
C ALA A 239 -31.39 -16.22 25.71
N PHE A 240 -30.81 -17.40 25.96
CA PHE A 240 -31.07 -18.62 25.21
C PHE A 240 -32.57 -19.02 25.18
N GLY A 241 -33.08 -19.25 23.97
CA GLY A 241 -34.49 -19.58 23.71
C GLY A 241 -35.44 -18.38 23.65
N ASN A 242 -34.93 -17.15 23.71
CA ASN A 242 -35.72 -15.95 23.47
C ASN A 242 -35.87 -15.68 21.97
N ASP A 243 -37.09 -15.32 21.57
CA ASP A 243 -37.32 -14.70 20.26
C ASP A 243 -36.93 -13.23 20.35
N CYS A 244 -35.86 -12.81 19.66
CA CYS A 244 -35.50 -11.40 19.57
C CYS A 244 -34.87 -11.02 18.23
N ASP A 245 -35.70 -10.50 17.33
CA ASP A 245 -35.27 -9.92 16.05
C ASP A 245 -34.40 -8.68 16.29
N GLY A 246 -33.08 -8.83 16.09
CA GLY A 246 -32.08 -7.76 16.18
C GLY A 246 -31.55 -7.47 17.59
N CYS A 247 -31.68 -8.39 18.55
CA CYS A 247 -30.90 -8.34 19.79
C CYS A 247 -29.42 -8.69 19.51
N ALA A 248 -28.52 -8.35 20.43
CA ALA A 248 -27.10 -8.64 20.25
C ALA A 248 -26.79 -10.14 20.40
N GLU A 249 -27.63 -10.84 21.16
CA GLU A 249 -27.51 -12.26 21.49
C GLU A 249 -27.98 -13.19 20.36
N ASP A 250 -28.82 -12.70 19.43
CA ASP A 250 -29.15 -13.33 18.13
C ASP A 250 -28.03 -12.98 17.14
N VAL A 251 -26.89 -13.63 17.36
CA VAL A 251 -25.62 -13.36 16.66
C VAL A 251 -25.73 -13.63 15.17
N ASN A 252 -26.51 -14.63 14.77
CA ASN A 252 -26.68 -15.00 13.37
C ASN A 252 -27.83 -14.23 12.66
N GLY A 253 -28.68 -13.55 13.44
CA GLY A 253 -29.78 -12.70 12.95
C GLY A 253 -30.97 -13.49 12.39
N ASP A 254 -31.21 -14.72 12.84
CA ASP A 254 -32.33 -15.56 12.40
C ASP A 254 -33.62 -15.34 13.18
N GLY A 255 -33.57 -14.50 14.22
CA GLY A 255 -34.68 -14.04 15.04
C GLY A 255 -34.86 -14.83 16.34
N ILE A 256 -34.01 -15.84 16.62
CA ILE A 256 -34.10 -16.69 17.81
C ILE A 256 -32.70 -16.92 18.37
N VAL A 257 -32.52 -16.70 19.68
CA VAL A 257 -31.24 -17.03 20.33
C VAL A 257 -31.16 -18.54 20.59
N ASP A 258 -30.38 -19.28 19.81
CA ASP A 258 -30.29 -20.74 19.90
C ASP A 258 -28.86 -21.30 19.84
N ASP A 259 -28.73 -22.62 19.59
CA ASP A 259 -27.44 -23.29 19.55
C ASP A 259 -26.56 -22.83 18.38
N SER A 260 -27.13 -22.20 17.36
CA SER A 260 -26.44 -21.59 16.23
C SER A 260 -25.73 -20.30 16.63
N ASP A 261 -26.33 -19.47 17.48
CA ASP A 261 -25.67 -18.27 18.04
C ASP A 261 -24.55 -18.65 18.99
N LEU A 262 -24.84 -19.62 19.86
CA LEU A 262 -23.85 -20.18 20.76
C LEU A 262 -22.67 -20.77 19.99
N ALA A 263 -22.92 -21.50 18.89
CA ALA A 263 -21.87 -22.02 18.03
C ALA A 263 -21.04 -20.90 17.40
N THR A 264 -21.64 -19.75 17.08
CA THR A 264 -20.93 -18.60 16.54
C THR A 264 -19.97 -18.00 17.57
N VAL A 265 -20.45 -17.70 18.79
CA VAL A 265 -19.59 -17.20 19.89
C VAL A 265 -18.47 -18.19 20.20
N LEU A 266 -18.76 -19.50 20.30
CA LEU A 266 -17.74 -20.51 20.59
C LEU A 266 -16.73 -20.69 19.45
N THR A 267 -17.14 -20.51 18.19
CA THR A 267 -16.24 -20.55 17.03
C THR A 267 -15.31 -19.34 16.99
N GLU A 268 -15.76 -18.21 17.49
CA GLU A 268 -15.00 -16.96 17.53
C GLU A 268 -14.35 -16.68 18.88
N PHE A 269 -14.48 -17.57 19.86
CA PHE A 269 -13.94 -17.39 21.21
C PHE A 269 -12.43 -17.06 21.20
N GLY A 270 -12.07 -15.97 21.86
CA GLY A 270 -10.74 -15.38 21.89
C GLY A 270 -10.36 -14.57 20.65
N GLN A 271 -11.27 -14.36 19.69
CA GLN A 271 -11.04 -13.39 18.62
C GLN A 271 -11.19 -11.97 19.16
N GLU A 272 -10.38 -11.06 18.61
CA GLU A 272 -10.40 -9.65 18.98
C GLU A 272 -10.57 -8.80 17.72
N LYS A 273 -11.13 -7.61 17.88
CA LYS A 273 -11.12 -6.56 16.86
C LYS A 273 -9.69 -6.35 16.36
N MET A 274 -9.49 -6.55 15.06
CA MET A 274 -8.22 -6.23 14.43
C MET A 274 -7.96 -4.73 14.50
N LYS A 275 -7.07 -4.31 15.38
CA LYS A 275 -6.68 -2.91 15.60
C LYS A 275 -5.18 -2.74 15.55
N CYS A 276 -4.75 -1.53 15.25
CA CYS A 276 -3.34 -1.18 15.37
C CYS A 276 -2.95 -1.05 16.85
N GLU A 277 -2.06 -1.91 17.29
CA GLU A 277 -1.47 -1.86 18.63
C GLU A 277 -0.01 -1.42 18.57
N VAL A 278 0.30 -0.33 19.27
CA VAL A 278 1.62 0.28 19.27
C VAL A 278 2.33 -0.04 20.57
N SER A 279 3.37 -0.87 20.52
CA SER A 279 4.19 -1.21 21.68
C SER A 279 5.29 -0.18 21.92
N ALA A 280 5.84 0.42 20.85
CA ALA A 280 6.77 1.54 20.97
C ALA A 280 6.62 2.54 19.81
N PHE A 281 6.77 3.83 20.10
CA PHE A 281 6.80 4.87 19.06
C PHE A 281 7.85 5.92 19.41
N ASN A 282 9.06 5.70 18.91
CA ASN A 282 10.26 6.47 19.26
C ASN A 282 10.70 7.31 18.07
N VAL A 283 10.04 8.46 17.90
CA VAL A 283 10.29 9.38 16.79
C VAL A 283 10.36 10.84 17.27
N PRO A 284 11.43 11.58 16.95
CA PRO A 284 12.67 11.13 16.31
C PRO A 284 13.63 10.45 17.31
N THR A 285 14.49 9.56 16.83
CA THR A 285 15.64 9.03 17.57
C THR A 285 16.95 9.22 16.78
N ASN A 286 18.10 8.96 17.41
CA ASN A 286 19.43 9.04 16.77
C ASN A 286 19.69 10.35 16.02
N ARG A 287 19.28 11.47 16.63
CA ARG A 287 19.43 12.80 16.05
C ARG A 287 20.91 13.18 16.00
N SER A 288 21.42 13.47 14.80
CA SER A 288 22.82 13.90 14.65
C SER A 288 23.06 15.35 15.09
N GLY A 289 21.99 16.13 15.28
CA GLY A 289 22.08 17.58 15.20
C GLY A 289 22.48 18.05 13.79
N CYS A 290 22.71 19.35 13.63
CA CYS A 290 23.11 19.92 12.36
C CYS A 290 24.53 19.50 12.01
N VAL A 291 24.66 18.74 10.92
CA VAL A 291 25.92 18.31 10.35
C VAL A 291 26.13 18.95 8.99
N ASN A 292 27.40 19.03 8.59
CA ASN A 292 27.82 19.42 7.26
C ASN A 292 28.86 18.40 6.82
N GLU A 293 28.47 17.50 5.93
CA GLU A 293 29.22 16.31 5.55
C GLU A 293 29.57 16.32 4.06
N ASP A 294 30.61 15.59 3.70
CA ASP A 294 30.99 15.40 2.29
C ASP A 294 29.90 14.59 1.56
N ALA A 295 29.48 15.09 0.39
CA ALA A 295 28.50 14.45 -0.48
C ALA A 295 29.10 13.93 -1.79
N GLY A 296 30.43 13.98 -1.93
CA GLY A 296 31.17 13.57 -3.12
C GLY A 296 31.17 14.63 -4.23
N GLY A 297 32.20 14.57 -5.08
CA GLY A 297 32.35 15.49 -6.21
C GLY A 297 32.53 16.97 -5.81
N GLY A 298 33.13 17.23 -4.65
CA GLY A 298 33.34 18.58 -4.11
C GLY A 298 32.09 19.24 -3.50
N ARG A 299 31.00 18.49 -3.35
CA ARG A 299 29.74 18.96 -2.76
C ARG A 299 29.66 18.62 -1.28
N ARG A 300 28.95 19.43 -0.51
CA ARG A 300 28.63 19.25 0.90
C ARG A 300 27.14 19.08 1.08
N LYS A 301 26.71 18.16 1.94
CA LYS A 301 25.33 18.05 2.41
C LYS A 301 25.24 18.57 3.84
N ALA A 302 24.41 19.58 4.07
CA ALA A 302 24.14 20.11 5.40
C ALA A 302 22.67 20.00 5.80
N GLY A 303 22.45 19.58 7.03
CA GLY A 303 21.12 19.27 7.57
C GLY A 303 21.23 18.44 8.84
N GLU A 304 20.17 17.71 9.17
CA GLU A 304 20.16 16.83 10.34
C GLU A 304 19.64 15.45 9.95
N ARG A 305 20.25 14.40 10.49
CA ARG A 305 19.77 13.02 10.37
C ARG A 305 18.95 12.64 11.59
N PHE A 306 17.94 11.83 11.37
CA PHE A 306 17.20 11.19 12.45
C PHE A 306 16.57 9.87 11.98
N ASN A 307 16.21 9.03 12.95
CA ASN A 307 15.51 7.78 12.73
C ASN A 307 14.05 7.91 13.17
N MET A 308 13.18 7.14 12.51
CA MET A 308 11.77 7.01 12.81
C MET A 308 11.49 5.53 13.13
N ASN A 309 11.36 5.19 14.41
CA ASN A 309 11.17 3.81 14.83
C ASN A 309 9.79 3.63 15.47
N ALA A 310 9.05 2.63 15.01
CA ALA A 310 7.80 2.19 15.64
C ALA A 310 7.75 0.67 15.72
N ASP A 311 7.23 0.15 16.82
CA ASP A 311 7.05 -1.28 17.06
C ASP A 311 5.56 -1.54 17.33
N PHE A 312 5.07 -2.63 16.76
CA PHE A 312 3.68 -3.03 16.80
C PHE A 312 3.53 -4.43 17.41
N THR A 313 2.35 -4.67 17.99
CA THR A 313 1.93 -5.99 18.50
C THR A 313 0.57 -6.35 17.92
N GLY A 314 0.09 -7.58 18.19
CA GLY A 314 -1.20 -8.03 17.68
C GLY A 314 -1.21 -8.08 16.15
N LYS A 315 -2.14 -7.34 15.52
CA LYS A 315 -2.30 -7.26 14.07
C LYS A 315 -1.47 -6.15 13.45
N CYS A 316 -0.17 -6.42 13.34
CA CYS A 316 0.81 -5.45 12.86
C CYS A 316 0.49 -4.86 11.49
N GLU A 317 -0.06 -5.64 10.55
CA GLU A 317 -0.50 -5.16 9.24
C GLU A 317 -1.53 -4.02 9.30
N CYS A 318 -2.23 -3.87 10.43
CA CYS A 318 -3.15 -2.75 10.67
C CYS A 318 -2.45 -1.45 11.08
N CYS A 319 -1.19 -1.49 11.51
CA CYS A 319 -0.43 -0.30 11.87
C CYS A 319 0.37 0.23 10.69
N GLU A 320 0.22 1.51 10.36
CA GLU A 320 1.00 2.19 9.33
C GLU A 320 1.61 3.49 9.87
N TYR A 321 2.92 3.70 9.68
CA TYR A 321 3.56 4.99 9.91
C TYR A 321 3.30 5.94 8.73
N ARG A 322 3.04 7.22 9.04
CA ARG A 322 2.96 8.31 8.06
C ARG A 322 3.77 9.50 8.52
N GLN A 323 4.35 10.23 7.57
CA GLN A 323 5.15 11.41 7.86
C GLN A 323 4.62 12.60 7.09
N TYR A 324 4.50 13.72 7.80
CA TYR A 324 4.15 15.00 7.23
C TYR A 324 5.24 16.02 7.52
N VAL A 325 5.45 16.93 6.58
CA VAL A 325 6.46 17.98 6.69
C VAL A 325 5.87 19.34 6.30
N LYS A 326 6.34 20.39 6.99
CA LYS A 326 6.12 21.79 6.61
C LYS A 326 7.37 22.61 6.90
N GLY A 327 7.45 23.78 6.29
CA GLY A 327 8.53 24.73 6.51
C GLY A 327 9.22 25.08 5.19
N PHE A 328 10.52 25.35 5.25
CA PHE A 328 11.25 25.81 4.08
C PHE A 328 12.74 25.42 4.08
N PHE A 329 13.30 25.50 2.88
CA PHE A 329 14.73 25.51 2.62
C PHE A 329 15.09 26.87 2.03
N LYS A 330 16.18 27.50 2.49
CA LYS A 330 16.82 28.63 1.79
C LYS A 330 18.22 28.28 1.36
N PHE A 331 18.56 28.69 0.16
CA PHE A 331 19.89 28.62 -0.39
C PHE A 331 20.34 30.00 -0.83
N ASN A 332 21.46 30.47 -0.29
CA ASN A 332 21.95 31.84 -0.47
C ASN A 332 20.87 32.92 -0.23
N GLY A 333 20.05 32.71 0.81
CA GLY A 333 18.96 33.62 1.20
C GLY A 333 17.69 33.49 0.35
N VAL A 334 17.66 32.64 -0.68
CA VAL A 334 16.51 32.44 -1.57
C VAL A 334 15.77 31.17 -1.17
N ASN A 335 14.44 31.24 -1.01
CA ASN A 335 13.61 30.07 -0.75
C ASN A 335 13.68 29.08 -1.93
N LEU A 336 13.96 27.81 -1.63
CA LEU A 336 13.92 26.72 -2.60
C LEU A 336 12.52 26.11 -2.63
N VAL A 337 12.00 25.90 -3.83
CA VAL A 337 10.82 25.07 -4.05
C VAL A 337 11.24 23.62 -3.90
N HIS A 338 10.61 22.91 -2.97
CA HIS A 338 10.81 21.49 -2.75
C HIS A 338 9.53 20.76 -3.14
N ARG A 339 9.63 19.85 -4.12
CA ARG A 339 8.49 19.08 -4.60
C ARG A 339 8.35 17.82 -3.75
N LEU A 340 7.16 17.66 -3.16
CA LEU A 340 6.73 16.47 -2.46
C LEU A 340 5.81 15.66 -3.40
N CYS A 341 5.14 14.65 -2.84
CA CYS A 341 4.12 13.88 -3.52
C CYS A 341 2.88 14.70 -3.90
N GLY A 342 2.74 15.03 -5.19
CA GLY A 342 1.58 15.72 -5.77
C GLY A 342 1.54 17.23 -5.54
N GLU A 343 2.32 17.75 -4.59
CA GLU A 343 2.28 19.15 -4.15
C GLU A 343 3.68 19.67 -3.77
N ASN A 344 3.82 20.98 -3.58
CA ASN A 344 5.06 21.57 -3.07
C ASN A 344 5.04 21.64 -1.55
N LEU A 345 6.22 21.56 -0.93
CA LEU A 345 6.42 21.90 0.48
C LEU A 345 5.83 23.28 0.77
N ASP A 346 5.02 23.33 1.83
CA ASP A 346 4.35 24.53 2.28
C ASP A 346 4.95 24.97 3.62
N GLU A 347 5.18 26.27 3.78
CA GLU A 347 5.79 26.82 4.98
C GLU A 347 4.91 26.66 6.23
N ASN A 348 3.60 26.72 6.05
CA ASN A 348 2.64 26.83 7.15
C ASN A 348 1.80 25.57 7.33
N ASN A 349 1.55 24.83 6.25
CA ASN A 349 0.67 23.67 6.22
C ASN A 349 1.47 22.38 6.12
N TYR A 350 1.10 21.37 6.92
CA TYR A 350 1.66 20.03 6.79
C TYR A 350 1.25 19.41 5.46
N ARG A 351 2.23 18.87 4.75
CA ARG A 351 2.08 18.09 3.51
C ARG A 351 2.64 16.70 3.74
N GLU A 352 2.11 15.69 3.05
CA GLU A 352 2.63 14.32 3.12
C GLU A 352 4.10 14.33 2.65
N ASP A 353 4.97 13.76 3.45
CA ASP A 353 6.39 13.67 3.16
C ASP A 353 6.67 12.48 2.23
N GLY A 354 7.64 12.68 1.35
CA GLY A 354 7.91 11.76 0.27
C GLY A 354 8.52 12.47 -0.94
N PHE A 355 8.83 11.68 -1.96
CA PHE A 355 9.41 12.19 -3.20
C PHE A 355 8.75 11.56 -4.42
N GLU A 356 8.70 12.32 -5.50
CA GLU A 356 8.23 11.83 -6.80
C GLU A 356 9.42 11.27 -7.61
N GLN A 357 9.28 10.06 -8.13
CA GLN A 357 10.16 9.49 -9.16
C GLN A 357 9.35 9.22 -10.43
N GLY A 358 9.40 10.15 -11.38
CA GLY A 358 8.57 10.06 -12.58
C GLY A 358 7.09 10.28 -12.23
N THR A 359 6.24 9.29 -12.51
CA THR A 359 4.81 9.29 -12.12
C THR A 359 4.56 8.71 -10.74
N ASP A 360 5.56 8.06 -10.14
CA ASP A 360 5.41 7.32 -8.90
C ASP A 360 5.73 8.24 -7.72
N CYS A 361 4.91 8.17 -6.68
CA CYS A 361 5.07 8.94 -5.46
C CYS A 361 5.42 7.99 -4.32
N HIS A 362 6.61 8.17 -3.77
CA HIS A 362 7.13 7.37 -2.68
C HIS A 362 6.91 8.07 -1.35
N ARG A 363 6.13 7.44 -0.48
CA ARG A 363 5.72 8.00 0.82
C ARG A 363 6.30 7.19 1.97
N TYR A 364 6.82 7.89 2.97
CA TYR A 364 7.37 7.23 4.15
C TYR A 364 6.30 6.41 4.88
N GLY A 365 6.60 5.14 5.13
CA GLY A 365 5.81 4.23 5.94
C GLY A 365 4.55 3.65 5.28
N TYR A 366 4.22 3.98 4.02
CA TYR A 366 3.03 3.43 3.36
C TYR A 366 3.17 1.96 2.98
N ARG A 367 2.40 1.04 3.59
CA ARG A 367 2.55 -0.41 3.38
C ARG A 367 2.34 -0.83 1.93
N ALA A 368 1.45 -0.14 1.20
CA ALA A 368 1.14 -0.42 -0.20
C ALA A 368 2.22 0.04 -1.19
N ASP A 369 3.21 0.83 -0.74
CA ASP A 369 4.28 1.33 -1.61
C ASP A 369 5.33 0.24 -1.85
N ALA A 370 5.36 -0.30 -3.08
CA ALA A 370 6.23 -1.39 -3.49
C ALA A 370 7.73 -1.02 -3.50
N TRP A 371 8.06 0.27 -3.56
CA TRP A 371 9.44 0.76 -3.56
C TRP A 371 10.06 0.80 -2.15
N GLY A 372 9.21 0.72 -1.11
CA GLY A 372 9.58 0.81 0.30
C GLY A 372 10.29 -0.43 0.88
N GLN A 373 11.12 -1.12 0.09
CA GLN A 373 12.23 -1.92 0.63
C GLN A 373 13.57 -1.19 0.48
N ALA A 374 13.55 0.11 0.20
CA ALA A 374 14.72 0.96 0.26
C ALA A 374 15.28 1.01 1.69
N SER A 375 16.60 1.14 1.82
CA SER A 375 17.35 1.03 3.08
C SER A 375 16.94 2.00 4.22
N ASN A 376 16.05 2.95 3.95
CA ASN A 376 15.65 4.00 4.88
C ASN A 376 14.13 4.09 5.14
N ASP A 377 13.31 3.17 4.63
CA ASP A 377 11.86 3.12 4.88
C ASP A 377 11.37 1.66 4.93
N ILE A 378 11.57 1.00 6.07
CA ILE A 378 11.46 -0.46 6.15
C ILE A 378 10.43 -0.87 7.19
N TYR A 379 9.61 -1.87 6.83
CA TYR A 379 8.91 -2.71 7.79
C TYR A 379 9.60 -4.08 7.84
N GLN A 380 10.06 -4.48 9.01
CA GLN A 380 10.80 -5.73 9.23
C GLN A 380 9.88 -6.85 9.76
N ALA A 381 10.32 -8.10 9.56
CA ALA A 381 9.75 -9.34 10.10
C ALA A 381 8.26 -9.61 9.78
N PRO A 382 7.90 -10.30 8.68
CA PRO A 382 8.74 -10.84 7.61
C PRO A 382 8.90 -9.93 6.38
N ASN A 383 8.00 -8.99 6.15
CA ASN A 383 8.00 -8.15 4.95
C ASN A 383 7.19 -6.86 5.18
N ARG A 384 7.12 -5.98 4.17
CA ARG A 384 6.40 -4.71 4.27
C ARG A 384 4.90 -4.82 4.52
N ALA A 385 4.26 -5.84 3.96
CA ALA A 385 2.82 -6.02 4.09
C ALA A 385 2.42 -6.37 5.53
N THR A 386 3.21 -7.20 6.22
CA THR A 386 2.81 -7.76 7.52
C THR A 386 3.78 -7.47 8.66
N GLY A 387 4.85 -6.71 8.42
CA GLY A 387 5.92 -6.48 9.38
C GLY A 387 5.50 -5.68 10.61
N CYS A 388 6.00 -6.09 11.78
CA CYS A 388 5.70 -5.48 13.09
C CYS A 388 6.64 -4.36 13.50
N GLU A 389 7.71 -4.11 12.75
CA GLU A 389 8.71 -3.12 13.12
C GLU A 389 8.93 -2.15 11.98
N TYR A 390 8.53 -0.89 12.17
CA TYR A 390 8.87 0.19 11.26
C TYR A 390 10.22 0.81 11.64
N ARG A 391 11.12 0.92 10.65
CA ARG A 391 12.45 1.51 10.74
C ARG A 391 12.66 2.45 9.57
N GLY A 392 12.48 3.74 9.82
CA GLY A 392 12.73 4.81 8.89
C GLY A 392 14.03 5.56 9.21
N PHE A 393 14.63 6.14 8.18
CA PHE A 393 15.74 7.08 8.28
C PHE A 393 15.53 8.25 7.32
N ASP A 394 15.77 9.47 7.80
CA ASP A 394 15.69 10.66 6.97
C ASP A 394 16.87 11.61 7.23
N PHE A 395 17.25 12.36 6.19
CA PHE A 395 18.29 13.37 6.23
C PHE A 395 17.88 14.60 5.41
N PRO A 396 16.90 15.38 5.91
CA PRO A 396 16.54 16.64 5.29
C PRO A 396 17.72 17.60 5.33
N GLY A 397 18.02 18.21 4.19
CA GLY A 397 19.17 19.09 4.06
C GLY A 397 19.37 19.63 2.66
N ILE A 398 20.38 20.49 2.52
CA ILE A 398 20.80 21.09 1.26
C ILE A 398 22.15 20.50 0.85
N THR A 399 22.26 20.08 -0.41
CA THR A 399 23.52 19.60 -1.00
C THR A 399 24.04 20.59 -2.03
N ALA A 400 25.14 21.30 -1.75
CA ALA A 400 25.72 22.28 -2.66
C ALA A 400 27.25 22.41 -2.45
N ASN A 401 27.90 23.28 -3.23
CA ASN A 401 29.33 23.51 -3.10
C ASN A 401 29.66 24.31 -1.84
N ALA A 402 30.91 24.20 -1.40
CA ALA A 402 31.43 25.03 -0.33
C ALA A 402 31.29 26.54 -0.60
N GLY A 403 31.17 27.33 0.45
CA GLY A 403 31.00 28.77 0.43
C GLY A 403 29.54 29.24 0.32
N ASN A 404 28.61 28.37 -0.07
CA ASN A 404 27.19 28.73 -0.12
C ASN A 404 26.56 28.76 1.29
N THR A 405 25.59 29.65 1.49
CA THR A 405 24.81 29.69 2.73
C THR A 405 23.53 28.88 2.59
N TYR A 406 23.10 28.27 3.69
CA TYR A 406 21.93 27.43 3.74
C TYR A 406 21.10 27.71 4.99
N GLU A 407 19.79 27.54 4.89
CA GLU A 407 18.85 27.52 6.01
C GLU A 407 17.86 26.37 5.76
N VAL A 408 17.69 25.51 6.75
CA VAL A 408 16.70 24.43 6.81
C VAL A 408 15.85 24.73 8.02
N ASN A 409 14.55 24.93 7.83
CA ASN A 409 13.62 25.13 8.93
C ASN A 409 12.37 24.31 8.64
N LEU A 410 12.37 23.08 9.15
CA LEU A 410 11.31 22.12 8.92
C LEU A 410 10.68 21.71 10.24
N SER A 411 9.36 21.52 10.21
CA SER A 411 8.60 20.86 11.25
C SER A 411 8.00 19.59 10.66
N PHE A 412 8.25 18.47 11.32
CA PHE A 412 7.73 17.16 10.96
C PHE A 412 6.61 16.76 11.91
N ARG A 413 5.71 15.92 11.41
CA ARG A 413 4.69 15.22 12.18
C ARG A 413 4.68 13.77 11.74
N GLY A 414 5.01 12.88 12.66
CA GLY A 414 4.92 11.43 12.46
C GLY A 414 3.64 10.92 13.11
N GLU A 415 2.91 10.07 12.40
CA GLU A 415 1.66 9.46 12.87
C GLU A 415 1.74 7.95 12.74
N ILE A 416 1.15 7.23 13.71
CA ILE A 416 0.78 5.83 13.52
C ILE A 416 -0.72 5.78 13.26
N VAL A 417 -1.08 5.12 12.17
CA VAL A 417 -2.43 5.06 11.63
C VAL A 417 -2.91 3.61 11.67
N ASP A 418 -4.14 3.42 12.16
CA ASP A 418 -4.86 2.16 12.06
C ASP A 418 -5.56 2.08 10.70
N VAL A 419 -4.91 1.40 9.75
CA VAL A 419 -5.41 1.27 8.37
C VAL A 419 -6.58 0.28 8.28
N CYS A 420 -6.73 -0.62 9.25
CA CYS A 420 -7.84 -1.57 9.33
C CYS A 420 -9.13 -0.91 9.80
N ASN A 421 -9.02 0.18 10.56
CA ASN A 421 -10.15 0.90 11.15
C ASN A 421 -10.29 2.33 10.60
N GLY A 422 -10.27 2.46 9.28
CA GLY A 422 -10.62 3.71 8.60
C GLY A 422 -9.53 4.78 8.67
N ASN A 423 -8.25 4.37 8.69
CA ASN A 423 -7.11 5.26 8.82
C ASN A 423 -7.15 6.14 10.09
N LYS A 424 -7.63 5.60 11.21
CA LYS A 424 -7.68 6.33 12.48
C LYS A 424 -6.27 6.57 13.01
N VAL A 425 -5.95 7.81 13.39
CA VAL A 425 -4.65 8.13 14.02
C VAL A 425 -4.62 7.59 15.45
N VAL A 426 -3.62 6.76 15.77
CA VAL A 426 -3.43 6.07 17.06
C VAL A 426 -2.38 6.79 17.93
N ARG A 427 -1.32 7.28 17.29
CA ARG A 427 -0.24 8.04 17.93
C ARG A 427 0.22 9.17 17.01
N THR A 428 0.64 10.28 17.60
CA THR A 428 1.20 11.42 16.88
C THR A 428 2.39 11.97 17.65
N THR A 429 3.43 12.36 16.94
CA THR A 429 4.58 13.09 17.47
C THR A 429 5.04 14.14 16.48
N THR A 430 5.68 15.20 16.98
CA THR A 430 6.19 16.29 16.14
C THR A 430 7.59 16.67 16.57
N TRP A 431 8.46 16.96 15.60
CA TRP A 431 9.82 17.45 15.85
C TRP A 431 10.23 18.47 14.79
N THR A 432 11.32 19.17 15.04
CA THR A 432 11.82 20.19 14.11
C THR A 432 13.28 19.95 13.76
N VAL A 433 13.64 20.22 12.51
CA VAL A 433 15.02 20.33 12.04
C VAL A 433 15.28 21.78 11.70
N LYS A 434 16.23 22.40 12.42
CA LYS A 434 16.59 23.82 12.24
C LYS A 434 18.09 23.95 12.11
N CYS A 435 18.57 24.06 10.89
CA CYS A 435 20.00 24.17 10.58
C CYS A 435 20.26 25.38 9.69
N SER A 436 21.31 26.13 10.00
CA SER A 436 21.73 27.25 9.16
C SER A 436 23.22 27.46 9.24
N GLY A 437 23.82 27.95 8.16
CA GLY A 437 25.22 28.32 8.16
C GLY A 437 25.79 28.46 6.76
N THR A 438 27.10 28.36 6.67
CA THR A 438 27.84 28.29 5.40
C THR A 438 28.35 26.87 5.22
N LEU A 439 28.19 26.31 4.02
CA LEU A 439 28.81 25.06 3.64
C LEU A 439 30.33 25.27 3.66
N SER A 440 31.00 24.69 4.65
CA SER A 440 32.45 24.71 4.77
C SER A 440 33.12 24.13 3.51
N ALA A 441 34.29 24.67 3.16
CA ALA A 441 35.21 24.01 2.23
C ALA A 441 35.51 22.58 2.71
N GLU A 442 35.77 21.68 1.76
CA GLU A 442 36.45 20.43 2.10
C GLU A 442 37.75 20.83 2.79
N GLU A 443 37.94 20.38 4.03
CA GLU A 443 39.24 20.53 4.66
C GLU A 443 40.21 19.62 3.91
N GLU A 444 41.09 20.22 3.12
CA GLU A 444 42.11 19.48 2.39
C GLU A 444 43.07 18.85 3.40
N PRO A 445 43.23 17.51 3.39
CA PRO A 445 44.15 16.87 4.30
C PRO A 445 45.58 17.32 3.97
N ILE A 446 46.39 17.60 5.00
CA ILE A 446 47.83 17.82 4.84
C ILE A 446 48.50 16.59 4.20
N SER A 447 47.97 15.40 4.48
CA SER A 447 48.40 14.17 3.82
C SER A 447 47.28 13.13 3.78
N GLN A 448 47.25 12.33 2.72
CA GLN A 448 46.33 11.22 2.57
C GLN A 448 47.08 9.94 2.18
N ARG A 449 46.61 8.80 2.70
CA ARG A 449 47.11 7.47 2.35
C ARG A 449 45.99 6.46 2.25
N THR A 450 46.02 5.64 1.21
CA THR A 450 45.13 4.49 1.06
C THR A 450 45.90 3.21 1.35
N ILE A 451 45.30 2.32 2.13
CA ILE A 451 45.81 0.99 2.45
C ILE A 451 44.77 -0.01 1.99
N GLU A 452 45.20 -0.96 1.18
CA GLU A 452 44.37 -2.09 0.75
C GLU A 452 44.83 -3.34 1.51
N THR A 453 43.86 -4.09 2.05
CA THR A 453 44.12 -5.32 2.78
C THR A 453 42.98 -6.30 2.56
N ARG A 454 43.08 -7.48 3.17
CA ARG A 454 42.04 -8.51 3.12
C ARG A 454 41.74 -9.01 4.53
N LEU A 455 40.46 -9.06 4.88
CA LEU A 455 39.97 -9.48 6.19
C LEU A 455 38.63 -10.19 6.03
N ASP A 456 38.42 -11.34 6.67
CA ASP A 456 37.22 -12.17 6.52
C ASP A 456 36.90 -12.48 5.03
N GLY A 457 37.96 -12.75 4.24
CA GLY A 457 37.85 -13.03 2.79
C GLY A 457 37.51 -11.83 1.89
N ARG A 458 37.24 -10.66 2.45
CA ARG A 458 36.81 -9.44 1.74
C ARG A 458 37.97 -8.47 1.52
N ASP A 459 37.95 -7.76 0.41
CA ASP A 459 38.90 -6.69 0.14
C ASP A 459 38.50 -5.45 0.95
N VAL A 460 39.43 -4.91 1.73
CA VAL A 460 39.18 -3.77 2.60
C VAL A 460 40.07 -2.61 2.18
N THR A 461 39.45 -1.44 2.03
CA THR A 461 40.16 -0.19 1.79
C THR A 461 40.12 0.67 3.05
N VAL A 462 41.28 1.10 3.54
CA VAL A 462 41.40 2.07 4.63
C VAL A 462 42.03 3.35 4.07
N GLN A 463 41.28 4.45 4.04
CA GLN A 463 41.80 5.77 3.69
C GLN A 463 42.10 6.54 4.97
N LEU A 464 43.33 7.00 5.13
CA LEU A 464 43.80 7.83 6.23
C LEU A 464 44.02 9.26 5.72
N LYS A 465 43.44 10.24 6.38
CA LYS A 465 43.53 11.68 6.07
C LYS A 465 44.02 12.43 7.31
N SER A 466 45.20 13.04 7.25
CA SER A 466 45.72 13.90 8.31
C SER A 466 45.27 15.34 8.07
N MET A 467 44.67 15.95 9.09
CA MET A 467 44.14 17.31 9.05
C MET A 467 45.14 18.30 9.68
N ASP A 468 45.00 19.58 9.34
CA ASP A 468 45.86 20.65 9.84
C ASP A 468 45.65 20.96 11.32
N ASP A 469 44.41 20.88 11.76
CA ASP A 469 43.93 21.04 13.13
C ASP A 469 44.35 19.92 14.10
N GLY A 470 45.05 18.88 13.63
CA GLY A 470 45.51 17.78 14.47
C GLY A 470 44.58 16.58 14.53
N ARG A 471 43.56 16.50 13.66
CA ARG A 471 42.77 15.27 13.49
C ARG A 471 43.42 14.29 12.51
N LEU A 472 43.17 13.01 12.73
CA LEU A 472 43.42 11.93 11.77
C LEU A 472 42.08 11.23 11.50
N ILE A 473 41.59 11.33 10.27
CA ILE A 473 40.35 10.70 9.83
C ILE A 473 40.71 9.38 9.13
N ALA A 474 40.11 8.27 9.56
CA ALA A 474 40.25 6.98 8.92
C ALA A 474 38.89 6.52 8.36
N VAL A 475 38.79 6.29 7.06
CA VAL A 475 37.61 5.74 6.39
C VAL A 475 37.91 4.28 6.03
N VAL A 476 37.20 3.35 6.65
CA VAL A 476 37.28 1.92 6.35
C VAL A 476 36.09 1.55 5.46
N SER A 477 36.36 0.98 4.30
CA SER A 477 35.36 0.54 3.31
C SER A 477 35.50 -0.97 3.09
N ILE A 478 34.42 -1.71 3.30
CA ILE A 478 34.36 -3.17 3.12
C ILE A 478 33.13 -3.53 2.27
N PRO A 479 33.29 -4.19 1.12
CA PRO A 479 32.15 -4.62 0.30
C PRO A 479 31.37 -5.75 0.98
N ASN A 480 30.05 -5.71 0.86
CA ASN A 480 29.18 -6.83 1.14
C ASN A 480 29.14 -7.74 -0.08
N GLY A 481 29.75 -8.93 0.04
CA GLY A 481 29.64 -9.94 -1.01
C GLY A 481 28.20 -10.43 -1.15
N ASP A 482 27.86 -10.87 -2.35
CA ASP A 482 26.57 -11.48 -2.66
C ASP A 482 26.29 -12.69 -1.74
N GLY A 483 25.08 -12.77 -1.18
CA GLY A 483 24.66 -13.81 -0.23
C GLY A 483 25.32 -13.76 1.17
N SER A 484 26.18 -12.78 1.47
CA SER A 484 26.85 -12.68 2.77
C SER A 484 26.01 -11.90 3.80
N LEU A 485 26.14 -12.25 5.10
CA LEU A 485 25.55 -11.43 6.16
C LEU A 485 26.08 -9.99 6.04
N PRO A 486 25.22 -8.97 5.96
CA PRO A 486 25.66 -7.58 5.82
C PRO A 486 26.55 -7.19 6.99
N LEU A 487 27.64 -6.49 6.70
CA LEU A 487 28.51 -5.89 7.70
C LEU A 487 28.03 -4.48 8.01
N PHE A 488 27.75 -4.19 9.26
CA PHE A 488 27.42 -2.84 9.71
C PHE A 488 28.68 -2.15 10.24
N SER A 489 28.68 -0.83 10.29
CA SER A 489 29.82 -0.08 10.85
C SER A 489 30.18 -0.51 12.29
N ASN A 490 29.21 -1.01 13.06
CA ASN A 490 29.42 -1.53 14.41
C ASN A 490 30.17 -2.86 14.43
N ASP A 491 30.18 -3.63 13.33
CA ASP A 491 30.93 -4.88 13.20
C ASP A 491 32.44 -4.64 12.98
N ILE A 492 32.83 -3.41 12.66
CA ILE A 492 34.19 -3.01 12.28
C ILE A 492 34.78 -2.22 13.45
N ASP A 493 36.00 -2.55 13.88
CA ASP A 493 36.74 -1.77 14.87
C ASP A 493 38.14 -1.41 14.36
N LEU A 494 38.55 -0.16 14.57
CA LEU A 494 39.86 0.34 14.17
C LEU A 494 40.59 0.95 15.38
N SER A 495 41.82 0.53 15.59
CA SER A 495 42.75 1.14 16.54
C SER A 495 44.05 1.54 15.85
N ILE A 496 44.58 2.72 16.18
CA ILE A 496 45.85 3.22 15.65
C ILE A 496 46.77 3.58 16.82
N GLY A 497 47.72 2.70 17.12
CA GLY A 497 48.66 2.85 18.23
C GLY A 497 47.95 3.19 19.54
N ASN A 498 48.38 4.29 20.16
CA ASN A 498 47.76 4.86 21.36
C ASN A 498 46.99 6.16 21.06
N LEU A 499 46.57 6.37 19.80
CA LEU A 499 45.80 7.57 19.46
C LEU A 499 44.44 7.51 20.14
N LYS A 500 44.01 8.66 20.68
CA LYS A 500 42.68 8.81 21.28
C LYS A 500 41.63 8.85 20.17
N LEU A 501 40.72 7.89 20.17
CA LEU A 501 39.52 7.94 19.34
C LEU A 501 38.59 9.03 19.89
N ASN A 502 38.24 9.98 19.04
CA ASN A 502 37.31 11.07 19.33
C ASN A 502 35.88 10.66 18.97
N SER A 503 35.70 10.07 17.79
CA SER A 503 34.39 9.63 17.29
C SER A 503 34.52 8.46 16.30
N LYS A 504 33.44 7.69 16.17
CA LYS A 504 33.24 6.61 15.20
C LYS A 504 31.83 6.78 14.62
N THR A 505 31.65 6.63 13.32
CA THR A 505 30.29 6.57 12.74
C THR A 505 29.60 5.31 13.25
N GLU A 506 28.38 5.41 13.74
CA GLU A 506 27.60 4.23 14.14
C GLU A 506 26.60 3.86 13.04
N GLY A 507 26.45 2.55 12.79
CA GLY A 507 25.27 1.98 12.14
C GLY A 507 25.00 2.29 10.65
N ARG A 508 25.98 2.25 9.73
CA ARG A 508 25.65 2.40 8.29
C ARG A 508 26.25 1.35 7.33
N LEU A 509 25.39 0.90 6.42
CA LEU A 509 25.74 0.50 5.05
C LEU A 509 25.70 1.75 4.17
N ILE A 510 26.73 2.00 3.37
CA ILE A 510 26.65 2.97 2.28
C ILE A 510 26.41 2.17 1.00
N GLU A 511 25.20 2.24 0.48
CA GLU A 511 24.92 1.79 -0.87
C GLU A 511 25.39 2.89 -1.82
N THR A 512 26.53 2.68 -2.49
CA THR A 512 26.89 3.50 -3.64
C THR A 512 25.87 3.22 -4.73
N GLN A 513 25.11 4.24 -5.14
CA GLN A 513 24.21 4.15 -6.30
C GLN A 513 25.01 3.86 -7.57
N ILE A 514 25.26 2.58 -7.84
CA ILE A 514 25.41 1.91 -9.13
C ILE A 514 25.30 0.42 -8.75
N PHE A 515 24.36 -0.27 -9.40
CA PHE A 515 23.97 -1.66 -9.23
C PHE A 515 25.09 -2.65 -8.77
N VAL A 516 24.67 -3.64 -7.97
CA VAL A 516 25.27 -4.97 -7.67
C VAL A 516 26.16 -5.20 -6.41
N SER A 517 26.44 -4.23 -5.53
CA SER A 517 26.95 -4.57 -4.17
C SER A 517 26.88 -3.39 -3.19
N SER A 518 26.36 -3.61 -1.98
CA SER A 518 26.46 -2.62 -0.88
C SER A 518 27.83 -2.68 -0.22
N SER A 519 28.34 -1.58 0.33
CA SER A 519 29.57 -1.57 1.14
C SER A 519 29.31 -1.02 2.54
N SER A 520 29.95 -1.62 3.53
CA SER A 520 30.04 -1.06 4.87
C SER A 520 31.13 0.02 4.88
N HIS A 521 30.79 1.22 5.36
CA HIS A 521 31.77 2.28 5.56
C HIS A 521 31.75 2.72 7.03
N SER A 522 32.93 2.78 7.64
CA SER A 522 33.13 3.29 8.99
C SER A 522 34.13 4.43 8.97
N ILE A 523 33.76 5.59 9.52
CA ILE A 523 34.67 6.73 9.66
C ILE A 523 35.07 6.86 11.12
N TYR A 524 36.38 6.91 11.37
CA TYR A 524 36.98 7.10 12.68
C TYR A 524 37.69 8.44 12.69
N GLU A 525 37.53 9.19 13.77
CA GLU A 525 38.29 10.40 14.01
C GLU A 525 39.20 10.19 15.23
N PHE A 526 40.51 10.35 15.03
CA PHE A 526 41.50 10.28 16.10
C PHE A 526 42.13 11.65 16.34
N SER A 527 42.52 11.91 17.59
CA SER A 527 43.46 12.98 17.90
C SER A 527 44.87 12.55 17.49
N LEU A 528 45.54 13.32 16.61
CA LEU A 528 46.91 13.09 16.13
C LEU A 528 47.87 14.13 16.72
N PRO A 529 48.59 13.79 17.81
CA PRO A 529 49.57 14.68 18.41
C PRO A 529 50.68 15.09 17.44
N ALA A 530 51.15 16.34 17.52
CA ALA A 530 52.20 16.86 16.64
C ALA A 530 53.48 16.02 16.65
N ASN A 531 53.84 15.40 17.79
CA ASN A 531 55.01 14.53 17.94
C ASN A 531 54.86 13.13 17.30
N MET A 532 53.66 12.79 16.82
CA MET A 532 53.35 11.55 16.11
C MET A 532 53.20 11.75 14.59
N ARG A 533 53.10 13.01 14.12
CA ARG A 533 53.08 13.32 12.69
C ARG A 533 54.38 12.84 12.03
N GLY A 534 54.25 12.12 10.91
CA GLY A 534 55.40 11.59 10.17
C GLY A 534 56.14 10.44 10.88
N LYS A 535 55.49 9.73 11.81
CA LYS A 535 56.03 8.48 12.40
C LYS A 535 55.22 7.27 11.93
N ALA A 536 55.89 6.12 11.86
CA ALA A 536 55.20 4.87 11.62
C ALA A 536 54.28 4.52 12.80
N MET A 537 53.04 4.12 12.52
CA MET A 537 52.03 3.75 13.51
C MET A 537 51.53 2.34 13.25
N LYS A 538 51.35 1.56 14.32
CA LYS A 538 50.70 0.25 14.22
C LYS A 538 49.19 0.44 14.23
N MET A 539 48.51 -0.14 13.25
CA MET A 539 47.06 -0.10 13.11
C MET A 539 46.53 -1.52 13.24
N ASN A 540 45.45 -1.72 14.01
CA ASN A 540 44.74 -2.99 14.03
C ASN A 540 43.30 -2.74 13.60
N LEU A 541 42.88 -3.46 12.57
CA LEU A 541 41.52 -3.48 12.07
C LEU A 541 40.90 -4.82 12.45
N SER A 542 39.74 -4.80 13.10
CA SER A 542 38.97 -5.99 13.42
C SER A 542 37.59 -5.96 12.79
N VAL A 543 37.11 -7.14 12.36
CA VAL A 543 35.75 -7.36 11.89
C VAL A 543 35.23 -8.63 12.58
N ARG A 544 34.17 -8.50 13.38
CA ARG A 544 33.53 -9.62 14.11
C ARG A 544 34.52 -10.55 14.85
N GLY A 545 35.60 -9.98 15.39
CA GLY A 545 36.62 -10.70 16.15
C GLY A 545 37.82 -11.22 15.35
N GLU A 546 37.79 -11.23 14.01
CA GLU A 546 39.00 -11.43 13.20
C GLU A 546 39.78 -10.11 13.17
N THR A 547 41.11 -10.14 13.26
CA THR A 547 41.95 -8.93 13.33
C THR A 547 43.13 -9.02 12.38
N VAL A 548 43.35 -7.96 11.59
CA VAL A 548 44.56 -7.78 10.79
C VAL A 548 45.38 -6.59 11.32
N GLY A 549 46.67 -6.83 11.52
CA GLY A 549 47.64 -5.80 11.91
C GLY A 549 48.31 -5.18 10.68
N MET A 550 48.41 -3.86 10.66
CA MET A 550 49.01 -3.06 9.59
C MET A 550 50.03 -2.08 10.17
N ILE A 551 51.03 -1.70 9.38
CA ILE A 551 51.96 -0.61 9.71
C ILE A 551 51.71 0.55 8.75
N VAL A 552 51.26 1.67 9.29
CA VAL A 552 51.11 2.92 8.56
C VAL A 552 52.43 3.65 8.67
N THR A 553 53.22 3.70 7.59
CA THR A 553 54.43 4.53 7.53
C THR A 553 54.08 6.00 7.21
N PRO A 554 55.00 6.95 7.47
CA PRO A 554 54.82 8.37 7.18
C PRO A 554 54.41 8.65 5.74
#